data_AF-A0A7C9ENH9-F1
#
_entry.id   AF-A0A7C9ENH9-F1
#
_cell.length_a   1.000
_cell.length_b   1.000
_cell.length_c   1.000
_cell.angle_alpha   90.00
_cell.angle_beta   90.00
_cell.angle_gamma   90.00
#
_symmetry.space_group_name_H-M   'P 1'
#
loop_
_entity.id
_entity.type
_entity.pdbx_description
1 polymer ?
#
loop_
_entity_poly.entity_id
_entity_poly.type
_entity_poly.pdbx_seq_one_letter_code
_entity_poly.pdbx_strand_id
1 'polypeptide(L)'
;ALRWFPTYGLRTIDAVIITHSHADAIGGLDDLRDWTNNVQPFIPIYVAKRDVEVMKMTHYYLIDTSVVVPGAAVSALQFNVIDEEPFIVHDLKVTPLPVWHGQGYRSLG
;
A
#
# COMPACT_ATOMS: atom_id res chain seq x y z
N ALA A 1 1.29 0.38 14.06
CA ALA A 1 0.02 1.13 14.21
C ALA A 1 -0.50 1.13 15.66
N LEU A 2 -0.84 -0.04 16.24
CA LEU A 2 -1.54 -0.17 17.52
C LEU A 2 -0.94 0.61 18.71
N ARG A 3 0.38 0.72 18.78
CA ARG A 3 1.05 1.51 19.83
C ARG A 3 0.96 3.02 19.59
N TRP A 4 1.24 3.47 18.38
CA TRP A 4 1.48 4.90 18.10
C TRP A 4 0.21 5.66 17.71
N PHE A 5 -0.69 5.03 16.96
CA PHE A 5 -1.88 5.72 16.44
C PHE A 5 -2.82 6.17 17.57
N PRO A 6 -3.11 5.36 18.60
CA PRO A 6 -3.89 5.83 19.74
C PRO A 6 -3.17 6.94 20.53
N THR A 7 -1.86 6.78 20.77
CA THR A 7 -1.04 7.74 21.51
C THR A 7 -1.05 9.13 20.89
N TYR A 8 -0.98 9.23 19.56
CA TYR A 8 -1.00 10.49 18.84
C TYR A 8 -2.39 10.89 18.31
N GLY A 9 -3.44 10.15 18.68
CA GLY A 9 -4.80 10.45 18.22
C GLY A 9 -4.97 10.36 16.70
N LEU A 10 -4.17 9.56 16.01
CA LEU A 10 -4.28 9.38 14.56
C LEU A 10 -5.56 8.61 14.23
N ARG A 11 -6.37 9.16 13.33
CA ARG A 11 -7.71 8.65 12.96
C ARG A 11 -7.90 8.54 11.45
N THR A 12 -6.88 8.81 10.67
CA THR A 12 -6.86 8.65 9.22
C THR A 12 -5.49 8.15 8.78
N ILE A 13 -5.46 7.51 7.61
CA ILE A 13 -4.25 7.15 6.88
C ILE A 13 -4.32 7.88 5.54
N ASP A 14 -3.46 8.88 5.36
CA ASP A 14 -3.43 9.68 4.14
C ASP A 14 -2.83 8.91 2.96
N ALA A 15 -1.82 8.07 3.23
CA ALA A 15 -1.24 7.16 2.25
C ALA A 15 -0.44 6.03 2.91
N VAL A 16 -0.22 4.96 2.15
CA VAL A 16 0.77 3.93 2.44
C VAL A 16 1.74 3.85 1.25
N ILE A 17 3.04 3.82 1.53
CA ILE A 17 4.09 3.69 0.53
C ILE A 17 4.76 2.34 0.74
N ILE A 18 4.75 1.49 -0.29
CA ILE A 18 5.33 0.15 -0.26
C ILE A 18 6.69 0.22 -0.94
N THR A 19 7.74 -0.13 -0.20
CA THR A 19 9.11 -0.11 -0.71
C THR A 19 9.42 -1.30 -1.62
N HIS A 20 8.86 -2.48 -1.29
CA HIS A 20 9.12 -3.75 -1.94
C HIS A 20 8.00 -4.77 -1.64
N SER A 21 7.87 -5.84 -2.43
CA SER A 21 6.74 -6.78 -2.40
C SER A 21 6.96 -8.06 -1.57
N HIS A 22 7.99 -8.12 -0.73
CA HIS A 22 8.18 -9.28 0.14
C HIS A 22 7.16 -9.32 1.28
N ALA A 23 6.90 -10.53 1.80
CA ALA A 23 5.85 -10.79 2.78
C ALA A 23 6.00 -9.98 4.07
N ASP A 24 7.23 -9.67 4.49
CA ASP A 24 7.52 -8.83 5.64
C ASP A 24 7.08 -7.36 5.44
N ALA A 25 7.04 -6.88 4.20
CA ALA A 25 6.59 -5.53 3.86
C ALA A 25 5.09 -5.44 3.57
N ILE A 26 4.51 -6.44 2.89
CA ILE A 26 3.11 -6.38 2.41
C ILE A 26 2.14 -7.30 3.14
N GLY A 27 2.60 -8.19 4.03
CA GLY A 27 1.76 -9.22 4.66
C GLY A 27 0.63 -8.68 5.55
N GLY A 28 0.73 -7.43 6.01
CA GLY A 28 -0.32 -6.75 6.78
C GLY A 28 -1.27 -5.90 5.94
N LEU A 29 -1.25 -5.99 4.60
CA LEU A 29 -2.02 -5.08 3.76
C LEU A 29 -3.54 -5.20 3.95
N ASP A 30 -4.04 -6.40 4.28
CA ASP A 30 -5.47 -6.61 4.56
C ASP A 30 -5.90 -6.07 5.93
N ASP A 31 -4.97 -5.77 6.84
CA ASP A 31 -5.29 -5.11 8.12
C ASP A 31 -5.79 -3.65 7.90
N LEU A 32 -5.65 -3.11 6.68
CA LEU A 32 -6.24 -1.83 6.27
C LEU A 32 -7.77 -1.91 6.08
N ARG A 33 -8.35 -3.11 6.09
CA ARG A 33 -9.78 -3.34 5.84
C ARG A 33 -10.68 -2.55 6.76
N ASP A 34 -10.40 -2.56 8.06
CA ASP A 34 -11.24 -1.88 9.04
C ASP A 34 -11.15 -0.36 8.91
N TRP A 35 -10.03 0.16 8.42
CA TRP A 35 -9.89 1.58 8.09
C TRP A 35 -10.83 1.95 6.94
N THR A 36 -10.86 1.14 5.88
CA THR A 36 -11.68 1.46 4.71
C THR A 36 -13.16 1.14 4.89
N ASN A 37 -13.48 0.18 5.76
CA ASN A 37 -14.87 -0.22 6.01
C ASN A 37 -15.58 0.69 7.02
N ASN A 38 -14.84 1.27 7.97
CA ASN A 38 -15.43 1.98 9.10
C ASN A 38 -14.93 3.43 9.29
N VAL A 39 -13.78 3.81 8.71
CA VAL A 39 -13.11 5.07 9.06
C VAL A 39 -13.02 6.04 7.88
N GLN A 40 -12.59 5.58 6.72
CA GLN A 40 -12.38 6.41 5.53
C GLN A 40 -12.77 5.64 4.26
N PRO A 41 -13.14 6.31 3.15
CA PRO A 41 -13.67 5.62 1.98
C PRO A 41 -12.63 4.76 1.23
N PHE A 42 -11.36 5.14 1.25
CA PHE A 42 -10.26 4.40 0.65
C PHE A 42 -8.91 4.84 1.22
N ILE A 43 -7.86 4.07 0.94
CA ILE A 43 -6.46 4.45 1.25
C ILE A 43 -5.63 4.44 -0.05
N PRO A 44 -4.95 5.55 -0.38
CA PRO A 44 -3.95 5.57 -1.45
C PRO A 44 -2.73 4.70 -1.12
N ILE A 45 -2.38 3.79 -2.02
CA ILE A 45 -1.18 2.96 -1.95
C ILE A 45 -0.22 3.39 -3.06
N TYR A 46 1.01 3.72 -2.72
CA TYR A 46 2.06 4.08 -3.67
C TYR A 46 3.09 2.94 -3.73
N VAL A 47 3.31 2.40 -4.93
CA VAL A 47 4.10 1.17 -5.09
C VAL A 47 4.67 1.07 -6.50
N ALA A 48 5.86 0.48 -6.64
CA ALA A 48 6.48 0.31 -7.95
C ALA A 48 5.70 -0.68 -8.82
N LYS A 49 5.72 -0.48 -10.15
CA LYS A 49 5.00 -1.34 -11.11
C LYS A 49 5.30 -2.83 -10.92
N ARG A 50 6.58 -3.18 -10.76
CA ARG A 50 7.03 -4.57 -10.55
C ARG A 50 6.35 -5.19 -9.32
N ASP A 51 6.29 -4.44 -8.23
CA ASP A 51 5.75 -4.91 -6.96
C ASP A 51 4.23 -5.09 -7.03
N VAL A 52 3.51 -4.23 -7.77
CA VAL A 52 2.08 -4.44 -8.08
C VAL A 52 1.86 -5.78 -8.79
N GLU A 53 2.70 -6.14 -9.76
CA GLU A 53 2.55 -7.43 -10.47
C GLU A 53 2.78 -8.64 -9.54
N VAL A 54 3.70 -8.52 -8.57
CA VAL A 54 3.87 -9.55 -7.53
C VAL A 54 2.64 -9.61 -6.61
N MET A 55 2.11 -8.45 -6.23
CA MET A 55 0.93 -8.34 -5.38
C MET A 55 -0.33 -8.88 -6.04
N LYS A 56 -0.48 -8.81 -7.37
CA LYS A 56 -1.57 -9.46 -8.11
C LYS A 56 -1.60 -10.98 -7.93
N MET A 57 -0.47 -11.61 -7.62
CA MET A 57 -0.41 -13.06 -7.38
C MET A 57 -0.66 -13.41 -5.91
N THR A 58 -0.24 -12.55 -4.98
CA THR A 58 -0.25 -12.84 -3.53
C THR A 58 -1.45 -12.25 -2.79
N HIS A 59 -1.92 -11.08 -3.23
CA HIS A 59 -3.00 -10.29 -2.64
C HIS A 59 -4.04 -9.92 -3.71
N TYR A 60 -4.30 -10.83 -4.65
CA TYR A 60 -5.10 -10.58 -5.86
C TYR A 60 -6.44 -9.88 -5.59
N TYR A 61 -7.14 -10.26 -4.51
CA TYR A 61 -8.45 -9.71 -4.14
C TYR A 61 -8.41 -8.26 -3.61
N LEU A 62 -7.23 -7.79 -3.19
CA LEU A 62 -7.01 -6.39 -2.81
C LEU A 62 -6.67 -5.53 -4.03
N ILE A 63 -6.10 -6.13 -5.08
CA ILE A 63 -5.64 -5.43 -6.30
C ILE A 63 -6.74 -5.39 -7.36
N ASP A 64 -7.35 -6.54 -7.63
CA ASP A 64 -8.46 -6.71 -8.57
C ASP A 64 -9.73 -6.98 -7.78
N THR A 65 -10.47 -5.91 -7.47
CA THR A 65 -11.72 -6.02 -6.71
C THR A 65 -12.87 -6.58 -7.53
N SER A 66 -12.71 -6.79 -8.86
CA SER A 66 -13.76 -7.41 -9.69
C SER A 66 -14.00 -8.88 -9.35
N VAL A 67 -13.03 -9.54 -8.72
CA VAL A 67 -13.13 -10.93 -8.25
C VAL A 67 -13.84 -11.07 -6.90
N VAL A 68 -14.18 -9.96 -6.25
CA VAL A 68 -14.78 -9.93 -4.92
C VAL A 68 -16.28 -10.19 -5.03
N VAL A 69 -16.76 -11.17 -4.26
CA VAL A 69 -18.18 -11.54 -4.27
C VAL A 69 -19.04 -10.46 -3.58
N PRO A 70 -20.28 -10.22 -4.06
CA PRO A 70 -21.20 -9.29 -3.39
C PRO A 70 -21.38 -9.63 -1.91
N GLY A 71 -21.22 -8.63 -1.05
CA GLY A 71 -21.36 -8.78 0.41
C GLY A 71 -20.06 -9.15 1.15
N ALA A 72 -18.98 -9.50 0.45
CA ALA A 72 -17.67 -9.61 1.07
C ALA A 72 -17.08 -8.21 1.35
N ALA A 73 -16.55 -8.02 2.55
CA ALA A 73 -15.87 -6.79 2.93
C ALA A 73 -14.36 -6.96 2.78
N VAL A 74 -13.76 -6.20 1.86
CA VAL A 74 -12.31 -6.17 1.59
C VAL A 74 -11.80 -4.74 1.68
N SER A 75 -10.48 -4.57 1.81
CA SER A 75 -9.91 -3.22 1.86
C SER A 75 -10.18 -2.45 0.57
N ALA A 76 -10.65 -1.20 0.66
CA ALA A 76 -10.79 -0.29 -0.47
C ALA A 76 -9.47 0.47 -0.69
N LEU A 77 -8.60 -0.08 -1.53
CA LEU A 77 -7.25 0.45 -1.78
C LEU A 77 -7.14 1.06 -3.18
N GLN A 78 -6.57 2.27 -3.28
CA GLN A 78 -6.29 2.92 -4.56
C GLN A 78 -4.79 2.83 -4.88
N PHE A 79 -4.41 1.95 -5.81
CA PHE A 79 -3.02 1.77 -6.19
C PHE A 79 -2.56 2.84 -7.19
N ASN A 80 -1.52 3.58 -6.81
CA ASN A 80 -0.82 4.57 -7.62
C ASN A 80 0.58 4.02 -7.91
N VAL A 81 0.87 3.77 -9.18
CA VAL A 81 2.19 3.30 -9.60
C VAL A 81 3.19 4.46 -9.52
N ILE A 82 4.30 4.23 -8.84
CA ILE A 82 5.41 5.19 -8.74
C ILE A 82 6.65 4.67 -9.48
N ASP A 83 7.47 5.62 -9.92
CA ASP A 83 8.78 5.41 -10.52
C ASP A 83 9.88 5.90 -9.55
N GLU A 84 11.11 6.03 -10.03
CA GLU A 84 12.26 6.50 -9.24
C GLU A 84 12.27 8.02 -9.03
N GLU A 85 11.37 8.73 -9.70
CA GLU A 85 11.25 10.19 -9.61
C GLU A 85 10.51 10.62 -8.33
N PRO A 86 10.84 11.79 -7.74
CA PRO A 86 10.10 12.32 -6.62
C PRO A 86 8.62 12.53 -6.94
N PHE A 87 7.76 12.23 -5.97
CA PHE A 87 6.32 12.45 -6.07
C PHE A 87 5.80 13.16 -4.82
N ILE A 88 4.57 13.67 -4.92
CA ILE A 88 3.91 14.36 -3.82
C ILE A 88 2.80 13.47 -3.27
N VAL A 89 2.78 13.30 -1.95
CA VAL A 89 1.65 12.76 -1.19
C VAL A 89 1.12 13.90 -0.34
N HIS A 90 -0.08 14.40 -0.68
CA HIS A 90 -0.62 15.65 -0.11
C HIS A 90 0.33 16.85 -0.29
N ASP A 91 0.99 17.29 0.78
CA ASP A 91 1.97 18.39 0.81
C ASP A 91 3.39 17.90 1.11
N LEU A 92 3.58 16.58 1.23
CA LEU A 92 4.86 15.96 1.49
C LEU A 92 5.52 15.49 0.19
N LYS A 93 6.72 16.01 -0.08
CA LYS A 93 7.58 15.48 -1.15
C LYS A 93 8.28 14.20 -0.69
N VAL A 94 8.02 13.11 -1.39
CA VAL A 94 8.69 11.82 -1.21
C VAL A 94 9.69 11.64 -2.35
N THR A 95 10.93 11.31 -2.01
CA THR A 95 11.99 11.02 -2.99
C THR A 95 12.41 9.57 -2.82
N PRO A 96 12.07 8.67 -3.77
CA PRO A 96 12.51 7.29 -3.73
C PRO A 96 14.05 7.20 -3.73
N LEU A 97 14.61 6.22 -3.02
CA LEU A 97 16.03 5.87 -3.11
C LEU A 97 16.16 4.45 -3.69
N PRO A 98 16.43 4.32 -5.00
CA PRO A 98 16.51 3.00 -5.63
C PRO A 98 17.74 2.23 -5.14
N VAL A 99 17.50 1.06 -4.54
CA VAL A 99 18.57 0.17 -4.03
C VAL A 99 18.40 -1.25 -4.55
N TRP A 100 19.52 -1.93 -4.82
CA TRP A 100 19.49 -3.34 -5.24
C TRP A 100 19.04 -4.23 -4.08
N HIS A 101 17.92 -4.93 -4.25
CA HIS A 101 17.36 -5.89 -3.30
C HIS A 101 17.44 -7.31 -3.87
N GLY A 102 18.64 -7.71 -4.27
CA GLY A 102 18.92 -8.94 -5.02
C GLY A 102 19.18 -8.71 -6.50
N GLN A 103 19.40 -9.80 -7.23
CA GLN A 103 19.79 -9.73 -8.65
C GLN A 103 18.59 -9.31 -9.52
N GLY A 104 18.74 -8.24 -10.30
CA GLY A 104 17.69 -7.76 -11.19
C GLY A 104 16.47 -7.15 -10.48
N TYR A 105 16.61 -6.80 -9.19
CA TYR A 105 15.56 -6.17 -8.40
C TYR A 105 16.05 -4.90 -7.73
N ARG A 106 15.42 -3.77 -8.05
CA ARG A 106 15.57 -2.53 -7.29
C ARG A 106 14.29 -2.23 -6.52
N SER A 107 14.40 -2.09 -5.21
CA SER A 107 13.32 -1.60 -4.35
C SER A 107 13.36 -0.08 -4.28
N LEU A 108 12.19 0.54 -4.08
CA LEU A 108 12.03 1.99 -4.00
C LEU A 108 11.80 2.41 -2.54
N GLY A 109 12.84 2.24 -1.71
CA GLY A 109 12.83 2.59 -0.29
C GLY A 109 13.72 3.77 -0.01
#